data_AF-A0A4U3MMH8-F1
#
_entry.id   AF-A0A4U3MMH8-F1
#
_cell.length_a   1.000
_cell.length_b   1.000
_cell.length_c   1.000
_cell.angle_alpha   90.00
_cell.angle_beta   90.00
_cell.angle_gamma   90.00
#
_symmetry.space_group_name_H-M   'P 1'
#
loop_
_entity.id
_entity.type
_entity.pdbx_description
1 polymer ?
#
loop_
_entity_poly.entity_id
_entity_poly.type
_entity_poly.pdbx_seq_one_letter_code
_entity_poly.pdbx_strand_id
1 'polypeptide(L)'
;MRGSRPVRGPFGSGAVALGAWVTVCGRYKPAVIRGVIFAGDAGFSEATFTEYAWFGFVTFNKDAGFNEATFTETTLFSGATFTGDAQFDGATFTGDAAFNWVTFWDARFGGATFTGDARFGKATFNKHAEFGKATFNGDTWFDAAIFRQPPHWPEGWRLELLAYRARLVKVGEGEAVEGSTAPEGNCPQGDETPIDLPS
;
A
#
# COMPACT_ATOMS: atom_id res chain seq x y z
N MET A 1 -26.15 13.65 20.89
CA MET A 1 -27.05 12.48 20.82
C MET A 1 -28.05 12.69 19.68
N ARG A 2 -27.80 12.13 18.49
CA ARG A 2 -28.81 11.94 17.44
C ARG A 2 -28.54 10.56 16.82
N GLY A 3 -29.58 9.75 16.77
CA GLY A 3 -29.50 8.31 16.56
C GLY A 3 -28.94 7.91 15.20
N SER A 4 -27.82 7.19 15.24
CA SER A 4 -27.21 6.50 14.12
C SER A 4 -28.05 5.27 13.78
N ARG A 5 -28.68 5.25 12.60
CA ARG A 5 -29.24 4.01 12.03
C ARG A 5 -28.20 3.43 11.07
N PRO A 6 -27.52 2.31 11.41
CA PRO A 6 -26.61 1.65 10.49
C PRO A 6 -27.42 0.99 9.38
N VAL A 7 -26.96 1.10 8.13
CA VAL A 7 -27.48 0.24 7.07
C VAL A 7 -26.95 -1.17 7.34
N ARG A 8 -27.85 -2.07 7.76
CA ARG A 8 -27.55 -3.49 7.96
C ARG A 8 -27.96 -4.27 6.72
N GLY A 9 -27.00 -4.95 6.08
CA GLY A 9 -27.26 -5.99 5.10
C GLY A 9 -26.20 -6.07 4.01
N PRO A 10 -25.93 -7.27 3.45
CA PRO A 10 -24.98 -7.45 2.36
C PRO A 10 -25.56 -6.79 1.10
N PHE A 11 -24.85 -5.81 0.53
CA PHE A 11 -25.25 -5.24 -0.75
C PHE A 11 -24.94 -6.26 -1.84
N GLY A 12 -26.00 -6.77 -2.48
CA GLY A 12 -25.88 -7.61 -3.67
C GLY A 12 -25.15 -6.87 -4.79
N SER A 13 -24.46 -7.63 -5.63
CA SER A 13 -23.68 -7.13 -6.78
C SER A 13 -24.50 -6.17 -7.63
N GLY A 14 -24.06 -4.92 -7.76
CA GLY A 14 -24.69 -3.89 -8.61
C GLY A 14 -25.41 -2.74 -7.88
N ALA A 15 -25.31 -2.64 -6.55
CA ALA A 15 -25.87 -1.49 -5.82
C ALA A 15 -24.98 -0.23 -5.96
N VAL A 16 -25.60 0.92 -6.24
CA VAL A 16 -24.99 2.24 -6.04
C VAL A 16 -25.44 2.72 -4.66
N ALA A 17 -24.51 2.84 -3.71
CA ALA A 17 -24.79 3.48 -2.42
C ALA A 17 -24.85 5.01 -2.64
N LEU A 18 -26.04 5.51 -2.95
CA LEU A 18 -26.29 6.94 -3.17
C LEU A 18 -26.46 7.66 -1.82
N GLY A 19 -25.52 8.55 -1.49
CA GLY A 19 -25.77 9.67 -0.57
C GLY A 19 -25.87 9.38 0.93
N ALA A 20 -25.31 8.27 1.42
CA ALA A 20 -25.21 8.03 2.86
C ALA A 20 -23.74 7.80 3.26
N TRP A 21 -23.22 8.63 4.19
CA TRP A 21 -22.00 8.33 4.92
C TRP A 21 -22.17 6.96 5.55
N VAL A 22 -21.42 5.97 5.08
CA VAL A 22 -21.39 4.68 5.75
C VAL A 22 -20.29 4.82 6.80
N THR A 23 -20.65 5.18 8.03
CA THR A 23 -19.74 5.08 9.17
C THR A 23 -19.95 3.71 9.80
N VAL A 24 -18.97 2.83 9.63
CA VAL A 24 -18.99 1.45 10.08
C VAL A 24 -18.03 1.33 11.26
N CYS A 25 -18.56 1.38 12.49
CA CYS A 25 -17.79 1.10 13.71
C CYS A 25 -18.35 -0.19 14.35
N GLY A 26 -17.49 -1.19 14.58
CA GLY A 26 -17.90 -2.45 15.23
C GLY A 26 -17.21 -3.71 14.71
N ARG A 27 -17.67 -4.87 15.21
CA ARG A 27 -17.19 -6.21 14.84
C ARG A 27 -18.10 -6.84 13.78
N TYR A 28 -17.57 -7.14 12.60
CA TYR A 28 -18.33 -7.64 11.45
C TYR A 28 -17.95 -9.09 11.11
N LYS A 29 -19.00 -9.91 10.91
CA LYS A 29 -18.93 -11.22 10.24
C LYS A 29 -18.86 -11.00 8.72
N PRO A 30 -18.69 -12.04 7.86
CA PRO A 30 -17.99 -11.89 6.59
C PRO A 30 -18.56 -10.73 5.77
N ALA A 31 -17.72 -9.73 5.56
CA ALA A 31 -18.12 -8.51 4.87
C ALA A 31 -17.91 -8.74 3.39
N VAL A 32 -18.99 -9.03 2.66
CA VAL A 32 -18.95 -9.21 1.21
C VAL A 32 -19.59 -8.00 0.54
N ILE A 33 -18.74 -7.12 0.00
CA ILE A 33 -19.12 -5.95 -0.80
C ILE A 33 -18.45 -6.12 -2.17
N ARG A 34 -19.23 -6.31 -3.23
CA ARG A 34 -18.70 -6.62 -4.57
C ARG A 34 -19.41 -5.81 -5.64
N GLY A 35 -18.65 -5.20 -6.55
CA GLY A 35 -19.22 -4.46 -7.68
C GLY A 35 -20.17 -3.34 -7.26
N VAL A 36 -19.96 -2.78 -6.07
CA VAL A 36 -20.74 -1.67 -5.51
C VAL A 36 -20.01 -0.37 -5.82
N ILE A 37 -20.78 0.70 -6.05
CA ILE A 37 -20.23 2.06 -6.18
C ILE A 37 -20.63 2.86 -4.95
N PHE A 38 -19.65 3.35 -4.19
CA PHE A 38 -19.84 4.36 -3.16
C PHE A 38 -19.69 5.74 -3.80
N ALA A 39 -20.81 6.45 -3.95
CA ALA A 39 -20.82 7.79 -4.56
C ALA A 39 -20.37 8.90 -3.60
N GLY A 40 -20.47 8.64 -2.28
CA GLY A 40 -19.98 9.52 -1.22
C GLY A 40 -18.76 8.93 -0.51
N ASP A 41 -18.34 9.59 0.57
CA ASP A 41 -17.26 9.11 1.42
C ASP A 41 -17.67 7.79 2.10
N ALA A 42 -16.74 6.83 2.15
CA ALA A 42 -16.95 5.52 2.75
C ALA A 42 -16.06 5.37 3.99
N GLY A 43 -16.66 5.18 5.16
CA GLY A 43 -15.96 5.14 6.44
C GLY A 43 -16.01 3.76 7.11
N PHE A 44 -14.86 3.10 7.15
CA PHE A 44 -14.61 1.84 7.85
C PHE A 44 -13.49 1.97 8.88
N SER A 45 -13.14 3.19 9.27
CA SER A 45 -12.12 3.42 10.30
C SER A 45 -12.51 2.75 11.61
N GLU A 46 -11.53 2.14 12.29
CA GLU A 46 -11.68 1.36 13.52
C GLU A 46 -12.61 0.13 13.39
N ALA A 47 -13.04 -0.23 12.17
CA ALA A 47 -13.86 -1.42 11.95
C ALA A 47 -13.03 -2.69 12.18
N THR A 48 -13.61 -3.68 12.84
CA THR A 48 -13.00 -5.00 13.01
C THR A 48 -13.74 -6.04 12.18
N PHE A 49 -13.10 -6.59 11.16
CA PHE A 49 -13.60 -7.69 10.36
C PHE A 49 -12.99 -8.99 10.88
N THR A 50 -13.81 -9.83 11.53
CA THR A 50 -13.31 -11.05 12.18
C THR A 50 -13.40 -12.32 11.35
N GLU A 51 -13.88 -12.18 10.12
CA GLU A 51 -13.96 -13.23 9.13
C GLU A 51 -13.50 -12.66 7.77
N TYR A 52 -13.52 -13.47 6.72
CA TYR A 52 -13.18 -13.06 5.37
C TYR A 52 -13.89 -11.74 4.96
N ALA A 53 -13.11 -10.78 4.46
CA ALA A 53 -13.61 -9.50 3.99
C ALA A 53 -13.31 -9.34 2.49
N TRP A 54 -14.34 -9.13 1.68
CA TRP A 54 -14.22 -8.99 0.23
C TRP A 54 -14.77 -7.62 -0.18
N PHE A 55 -13.90 -6.81 -0.79
CA PHE A 55 -14.15 -5.50 -1.42
C PHE A 55 -13.76 -5.46 -2.91
N GLY A 56 -13.53 -6.60 -3.55
CA GLY A 56 -13.15 -6.67 -4.95
C GLY A 56 -14.18 -6.06 -5.91
N PHE A 57 -13.66 -5.39 -6.94
CA PHE A 57 -14.41 -4.63 -7.96
C PHE A 57 -15.31 -3.52 -7.40
N VAL A 58 -15.10 -3.09 -6.16
CA VAL A 58 -15.81 -1.92 -5.58
C VAL A 58 -15.19 -0.63 -6.11
N THR A 59 -16.02 0.35 -6.41
CA THR A 59 -15.57 1.71 -6.76
C THR A 59 -15.91 2.68 -5.63
N PHE A 60 -14.90 3.34 -5.08
CA PHE A 60 -15.03 4.44 -4.15
C PHE A 60 -14.78 5.74 -4.90
N ASN A 61 -15.85 6.50 -5.18
CA ASN A 61 -15.76 7.73 -5.98
C ASN A 61 -15.20 8.94 -5.19
N LYS A 62 -15.16 8.82 -3.87
CA LYS A 62 -14.57 9.79 -2.95
C LYS A 62 -13.62 9.09 -1.98
N ASP A 63 -13.36 9.72 -0.84
CA ASP A 63 -12.43 9.21 0.15
C ASP A 63 -12.98 7.94 0.80
N ALA A 64 -12.10 6.96 0.98
CA ALA A 64 -12.40 5.70 1.62
C ALA A 64 -11.47 5.50 2.81
N GLY A 65 -12.02 5.63 4.01
CA GLY A 65 -11.29 5.50 5.27
C GLY A 65 -11.36 4.09 5.83
N PHE A 66 -10.22 3.49 6.09
CA PHE A 66 -10.00 2.21 6.78
C PHE A 66 -8.93 2.37 7.87
N ASN A 67 -8.74 3.60 8.36
CA ASN A 67 -7.71 3.88 9.36
C ASN A 67 -7.97 3.07 10.64
N GLU A 68 -6.93 2.45 11.18
CA GLU A 68 -7.01 1.59 12.36
C GLU A 68 -8.01 0.40 12.22
N ALA A 69 -8.44 0.09 11.00
CA ALA A 69 -9.29 -1.07 10.76
C ALA A 69 -8.49 -2.36 10.98
N THR A 70 -9.13 -3.37 11.58
CA THR A 70 -8.52 -4.67 11.84
C THR A 70 -9.20 -5.74 11.00
N PHE A 71 -8.42 -6.47 10.21
CA PHE A 71 -8.85 -7.60 9.41
C PHE A 71 -8.17 -8.87 9.92
N THR A 72 -8.91 -9.76 10.58
CA THR A 72 -8.30 -10.93 11.22
C THR A 72 -8.07 -12.09 10.27
N GLU A 73 -8.82 -12.14 9.17
CA GLU A 73 -8.77 -13.18 8.14
C GLU A 73 -8.37 -12.58 6.78
N THR A 74 -8.34 -13.42 5.74
CA THR A 74 -7.99 -12.98 4.39
C THR A 74 -8.92 -11.86 3.90
N THR A 75 -8.32 -10.80 3.35
CA THR A 75 -9.01 -9.62 2.84
C THR A 75 -8.70 -9.40 1.35
N LEU A 76 -9.75 -9.24 0.54
CA LEU A 76 -9.65 -9.13 -0.91
C LEU A 76 -10.18 -7.78 -1.40
N PHE A 77 -9.29 -6.88 -1.81
CA PHE A 77 -9.62 -5.65 -2.53
C PHE A 77 -9.47 -5.80 -4.04
N SER A 78 -9.23 -7.00 -4.55
CA SER A 78 -8.79 -7.20 -5.93
C SER A 78 -9.72 -6.55 -6.98
N GLY A 79 -9.15 -5.72 -7.86
CA GLY A 79 -9.89 -4.96 -8.88
C GLY A 79 -10.69 -3.77 -8.36
N ALA A 80 -10.58 -3.39 -7.07
CA ALA A 80 -11.21 -2.20 -6.55
C ALA A 80 -10.60 -0.92 -7.17
N THR A 81 -11.40 0.15 -7.22
CA THR A 81 -10.97 1.46 -7.70
C THR A 81 -11.26 2.51 -6.63
N PHE A 82 -10.22 3.21 -6.21
CA PHE A 82 -10.28 4.34 -5.29
C PHE A 82 -9.94 5.62 -6.07
N THR A 83 -10.94 6.46 -6.33
CA THR A 83 -10.71 7.72 -7.07
C THR A 83 -10.43 8.90 -6.15
N GLY A 84 -10.79 8.81 -4.87
CA GLY A 84 -10.35 9.72 -3.80
C GLY A 84 -9.20 9.14 -2.98
N ASP A 85 -9.00 9.68 -1.78
CA ASP A 85 -7.95 9.21 -0.87
C ASP A 85 -8.34 7.85 -0.26
N ALA A 86 -7.50 6.83 -0.46
CA ALA A 86 -7.64 5.54 0.20
C ALA A 86 -6.75 5.51 1.45
N GLN A 87 -7.36 5.57 2.63
CA GLN A 87 -6.65 5.71 3.89
C GLN A 87 -6.70 4.39 4.68
N PHE A 88 -5.55 3.77 4.89
CA PHE A 88 -5.35 2.55 5.67
C PHE A 88 -4.33 2.78 6.79
N ASP A 89 -4.18 4.02 7.24
CA ASP A 89 -3.19 4.38 8.26
C ASP A 89 -3.46 3.61 9.55
N GLY A 90 -2.45 2.92 10.08
CA GLY A 90 -2.58 2.07 11.27
C GLY A 90 -3.44 0.81 11.09
N ALA A 91 -3.92 0.50 9.89
CA ALA A 91 -4.73 -0.69 9.66
C ALA A 91 -3.93 -1.98 9.91
N THR A 92 -4.57 -3.01 10.46
CA THR A 92 -3.95 -4.30 10.77
C THR A 92 -4.57 -5.40 9.91
N PHE A 93 -3.74 -6.09 9.14
CA PHE A 93 -4.10 -7.25 8.33
C PHE A 93 -3.42 -8.49 8.91
N THR A 94 -4.16 -9.28 9.69
CA THR A 94 -3.62 -10.51 10.30
C THR A 94 -3.54 -11.65 9.29
N GLY A 95 -4.54 -11.78 8.42
CA GLY A 95 -4.52 -12.71 7.28
C GLY A 95 -3.95 -12.09 6.00
N ASP A 96 -3.96 -12.86 4.91
CA ASP A 96 -3.52 -12.39 3.58
C ASP A 96 -4.33 -11.16 3.12
N ALA A 97 -3.65 -10.16 2.58
CA ALA A 97 -4.25 -8.95 2.02
C ALA A 97 -3.96 -8.85 0.51
N ALA A 98 -5.01 -8.98 -0.32
CA ALA A 98 -4.88 -8.98 -1.77
C ALA A 98 -5.45 -7.71 -2.40
N PHE A 99 -4.56 -6.84 -2.86
CA PHE A 99 -4.81 -5.62 -3.62
C PHE A 99 -4.45 -5.78 -5.11
N ASN A 100 -4.57 -6.99 -5.64
CA ASN A 100 -4.24 -7.24 -7.04
C ASN A 100 -5.16 -6.43 -7.97
N TRP A 101 -4.60 -5.80 -9.01
CA TRP A 101 -5.36 -5.00 -9.99
C TRP A 101 -6.11 -3.80 -9.39
N VAL A 102 -5.76 -3.38 -8.17
CA VAL A 102 -6.38 -2.21 -7.55
C VAL A 102 -5.85 -0.94 -8.20
N THR A 103 -6.74 0.02 -8.44
CA THR A 103 -6.35 1.37 -8.84
C THR A 103 -6.53 2.31 -7.66
N PHE A 104 -5.42 2.88 -7.19
CA PHE A 104 -5.40 3.94 -6.21
C PHE A 104 -5.14 5.29 -6.88
N TRP A 105 -5.96 6.28 -6.55
CA TRP A 105 -5.65 7.66 -6.88
C TRP A 105 -4.55 8.19 -5.95
N ASP A 106 -4.83 8.23 -4.64
CA ASP A 106 -3.87 8.47 -3.55
C ASP A 106 -4.05 7.36 -2.52
N ALA A 107 -2.97 6.83 -1.95
CA ALA A 107 -3.02 5.71 -1.01
C ALA A 107 -2.09 5.92 0.18
N ARG A 108 -2.63 5.76 1.38
CA ARG A 108 -1.90 5.82 2.63
C ARG A 108 -2.03 4.51 3.39
N PHE A 109 -0.90 3.94 3.74
CA PHE A 109 -0.72 2.76 4.56
C PHE A 109 0.25 3.06 5.70
N GLY A 110 0.33 4.32 6.14
CA GLY A 110 1.28 4.76 7.15
C GLY A 110 1.05 4.03 8.47
N GLY A 111 2.06 3.35 9.01
CA GLY A 111 1.92 2.55 10.23
C GLY A 111 1.02 1.31 10.09
N ALA A 112 0.57 0.95 8.90
CA ALA A 112 -0.22 -0.26 8.69
C ALA A 112 0.63 -1.51 8.98
N THR A 113 0.02 -2.56 9.53
CA THR A 113 0.68 -3.82 9.85
C THR A 113 0.11 -4.95 8.99
N PHE A 114 0.96 -5.59 8.20
CA PHE A 114 0.65 -6.77 7.40
C PHE A 114 1.33 -8.00 8.01
N THR A 115 0.57 -8.79 8.76
CA THR A 115 1.08 -10.03 9.36
C THR A 115 1.06 -11.20 8.36
N GLY A 116 0.00 -11.31 7.56
CA GLY A 116 -0.08 -12.23 6.42
C GLY A 116 0.59 -11.67 5.16
N ASP A 117 0.50 -12.41 4.06
CA ASP A 117 1.06 -11.97 2.78
C ASP A 117 0.30 -10.76 2.24
N ALA A 118 1.02 -9.77 1.70
CA ALA A 118 0.43 -8.61 1.04
C ALA A 118 0.73 -8.63 -0.46
N ARG A 119 -0.32 -8.65 -1.30
CA ARG A 119 -0.18 -8.77 -2.75
C ARG A 119 -0.77 -7.55 -3.45
N PHE A 120 0.09 -6.71 -4.02
CA PHE A 120 -0.24 -5.53 -4.82
C PHE A 120 0.05 -5.77 -6.31
N GLY A 121 -0.06 -7.01 -6.78
CA GLY A 121 0.26 -7.38 -8.15
C GLY A 121 -0.60 -6.60 -9.16
N LYS A 122 0.04 -5.93 -10.11
CA LYS A 122 -0.61 -5.08 -11.13
C LYS A 122 -1.49 -3.97 -10.54
N ALA A 123 -1.24 -3.57 -9.29
CA ALA A 123 -1.86 -2.39 -8.72
C ALA A 123 -1.30 -1.13 -9.41
N THR A 124 -2.13 -0.10 -9.55
CA THR A 124 -1.73 1.20 -10.09
C THR A 124 -1.90 2.28 -9.03
N PHE A 125 -0.81 2.97 -8.69
CA PHE A 125 -0.78 4.12 -7.80
C PHE A 125 -0.58 5.39 -8.63
N ASN A 126 -1.63 6.19 -8.79
CA ASN A 126 -1.60 7.35 -9.68
C ASN A 126 -0.96 8.61 -9.07
N LYS A 127 -0.96 8.74 -7.74
CA LYS A 127 -0.30 9.80 -6.97
C LYS A 127 0.61 9.19 -5.88
N HIS A 128 0.46 9.64 -4.64
CA HIS A 128 1.28 9.22 -3.53
C HIS A 128 0.89 7.80 -3.10
N ALA A 129 1.91 7.02 -2.78
CA ALA A 129 1.80 5.71 -2.16
C ALA A 129 2.68 5.74 -0.91
N GLU A 130 2.04 5.99 0.22
CA GLU A 130 2.70 6.22 1.51
C GLU A 130 2.66 4.93 2.33
N PHE A 131 3.83 4.34 2.61
CA PHE A 131 3.99 3.16 3.46
C PHE A 131 4.92 3.44 4.66
N GLY A 132 5.17 4.71 4.98
CA GLY A 132 6.04 5.10 6.08
C GLY A 132 5.61 4.45 7.40
N LYS A 133 6.56 3.87 8.13
CA LYS A 133 6.32 3.11 9.38
C LYS A 133 5.44 1.86 9.24
N ALA A 134 5.04 1.48 8.02
CA ALA A 134 4.32 0.22 7.83
C ALA A 134 5.22 -0.96 8.21
N THR A 135 4.61 -1.99 8.78
CA THR A 135 5.30 -3.22 9.19
C THR A 135 4.80 -4.36 8.32
N PHE A 136 5.73 -5.05 7.66
CA PHE A 136 5.44 -6.23 6.85
C PHE A 136 6.12 -7.44 7.49
N ASN A 137 5.33 -8.37 8.04
CA ASN A 137 5.84 -9.62 8.62
C ASN A 137 5.68 -10.80 7.64
N GLY A 138 4.68 -10.73 6.75
CA GLY A 138 4.47 -11.67 5.65
C GLY A 138 5.15 -11.22 4.36
N ASP A 139 5.10 -12.06 3.33
CA ASP A 139 5.71 -11.74 2.04
C ASP A 139 4.90 -10.66 1.33
N THR A 140 5.58 -9.60 0.89
CA THR A 140 4.95 -8.47 0.20
C THR A 140 5.42 -8.35 -1.24
N TRP A 141 4.48 -8.44 -2.18
CA TRP A 141 4.75 -8.46 -3.62
C TRP A 141 4.04 -7.32 -4.35
N PHE A 142 4.75 -6.67 -5.27
CA PHE A 142 4.32 -5.58 -6.14
C PHE A 142 4.50 -5.94 -7.62
N ASP A 143 4.34 -7.22 -7.97
CA ASP A 143 4.59 -7.74 -9.32
C ASP A 143 3.83 -6.93 -10.39
N ALA A 144 4.57 -6.29 -11.31
CA ALA A 144 4.01 -5.40 -12.34
C ALA A 144 3.11 -4.26 -11.80
N ALA A 145 3.29 -3.86 -10.54
CA ALA A 145 2.66 -2.66 -10.00
C ALA A 145 3.25 -1.41 -10.66
N ILE A 146 2.41 -0.40 -10.85
CA ILE A 146 2.79 0.87 -11.48
C ILE A 146 2.71 1.96 -10.42
N PHE A 147 3.83 2.62 -10.16
CA PHE A 147 3.92 3.81 -9.32
C PHE A 147 4.20 5.02 -10.20
N ARG A 148 3.29 6.00 -10.27
CA ARG A 148 3.50 7.24 -11.04
C ARG A 148 4.43 8.24 -10.34
N GLN A 149 4.59 8.09 -9.03
CA GLN A 149 5.54 8.82 -8.21
C GLN A 149 6.32 7.83 -7.34
N PRO A 150 7.52 8.18 -6.86
CA PRO A 150 8.26 7.31 -5.94
C PRO A 150 7.42 6.98 -4.70
N PRO A 151 7.20 5.69 -4.38
CA PRO A 151 6.54 5.31 -3.14
C PRO A 151 7.44 5.63 -1.94
N HIS A 152 6.84 6.02 -0.83
CA HIS A 152 7.58 6.23 0.42
C HIS A 152 7.54 4.94 1.23
N TRP A 153 8.67 4.24 1.27
CA TRP A 153 8.82 2.98 2.02
C TRP A 153 9.08 3.24 3.50
N PRO A 154 8.76 2.28 4.40
CA PRO A 154 9.28 2.33 5.74
C PRO A 154 10.81 2.28 5.75
N GLU A 155 11.42 2.86 6.77
CA GLU A 155 12.88 2.87 6.91
C GLU A 155 13.46 1.46 6.91
N GLY A 156 14.57 1.27 6.19
CA GLY A 156 15.21 -0.04 6.06
C GLY A 156 14.48 -1.02 5.14
N TRP A 157 13.52 -0.57 4.33
CA TRP A 157 12.87 -1.40 3.31
C TRP A 157 13.22 -0.93 1.90
N ARG A 158 13.33 -1.88 0.98
CA ARG A 158 13.49 -1.60 -0.45
C ARG A 158 12.77 -2.61 -1.31
N LEU A 159 12.46 -2.22 -2.53
CA LEU A 159 11.89 -3.12 -3.53
C LEU A 159 13.01 -3.85 -4.28
N GLU A 160 13.00 -5.17 -4.24
CA GLU A 160 13.87 -6.02 -5.04
C GLU A 160 13.16 -6.44 -6.33
N LEU A 161 13.74 -6.06 -7.47
CA LEU A 161 13.22 -6.36 -8.79
C LEU A 161 13.92 -7.61 -9.35
N LEU A 162 13.18 -8.71 -9.40
CA LEU A 162 13.54 -9.93 -10.11
C LEU A 162 12.80 -9.92 -11.45
N ALA A 163 13.35 -10.49 -12.52
CA ALA A 163 12.86 -10.36 -13.91
C ALA A 163 11.33 -10.13 -14.11
N TYR A 164 10.48 -10.89 -13.42
CA TYR A 164 9.01 -10.76 -13.46
C TYR A 164 8.34 -10.57 -12.09
N ARG A 165 9.11 -10.31 -11.03
CA ARG A 165 8.60 -10.14 -9.67
C ARG A 165 9.21 -8.94 -8.98
N ALA A 166 8.42 -8.30 -8.14
CA ALA A 166 8.89 -7.21 -7.30
C ALA A 166 8.54 -7.54 -5.86
N ARG A 167 9.54 -7.89 -5.04
CA ARG A 167 9.33 -8.23 -3.63
C ARG A 167 9.86 -7.12 -2.74
N LEU A 168 9.10 -6.75 -1.73
CA LEU A 168 9.57 -5.82 -0.71
C LEU A 168 10.42 -6.59 0.32
N VAL A 169 11.64 -6.13 0.56
CA VAL A 169 12.60 -6.80 1.45
C VAL A 169 13.14 -5.82 2.49
N LYS A 170 13.29 -6.30 3.74
CA LYS A 170 13.95 -5.55 4.81
C LYS A 170 15.45 -5.64 4.57
N VAL A 171 16.09 -4.48 4.41
CA VAL A 171 17.53 -4.34 4.42
C VAL A 171 18.01 -4.72 5.82
N GLY A 172 18.80 -5.78 5.93
CA GLY A 172 19.26 -6.27 7.22
C GLY A 172 20.03 -5.19 7.99
N GLU A 173 19.68 -5.00 9.26
CA GLU A 173 20.55 -4.34 10.25
C GLU A 173 21.72 -5.30 10.53
N GLY A 174 22.76 -5.26 9.69
CA GLY A 174 23.84 -6.24 9.79
C GLY A 174 24.85 -6.28 8.64
N GLU A 175 25.21 -5.13 8.05
CA GLU A 175 26.49 -5.01 7.36
C GLU A 175 27.41 -4.05 8.13
N ALA A 176 28.15 -4.62 9.08
CA ALA A 176 29.33 -4.05 9.72
C ALA A 176 30.24 -5.26 9.99
N VAL A 177 31.52 -5.37 9.61
CA VAL A 177 32.55 -4.51 8.99
C VAL A 177 33.63 -5.49 8.48
N GLU A 178 34.46 -5.13 7.47
CA GLU A 178 35.93 -5.15 7.63
C GLU A 178 36.67 -4.53 6.43
N GLY A 179 37.52 -3.54 6.73
CA GLY A 179 38.86 -3.46 6.16
C GLY A 179 39.04 -2.85 4.77
N SER A 180 39.06 -1.53 4.69
CA SER A 180 40.03 -0.83 3.84
C SER A 180 40.20 0.59 4.35
N THR A 181 41.09 0.74 5.33
CA THR A 181 41.87 1.96 5.48
C THR A 181 42.36 2.39 4.10
N ALA A 182 41.81 3.49 3.58
CA ALA A 182 42.43 4.17 2.45
C ALA A 182 43.83 4.61 2.90
N PRO A 183 44.92 4.25 2.19
CA PRO A 183 46.17 4.94 2.41
C PRO A 183 45.99 6.37 1.89
N GLU A 184 46.20 7.34 2.78
CA GLU A 184 46.58 8.68 2.41
C GLU A 184 47.78 8.58 1.44
N GLY A 185 47.66 9.13 0.23
CA GLY A 185 48.74 8.95 -0.74
C GLY A 185 48.49 9.53 -2.13
N ASN A 186 48.61 10.85 -2.22
CA ASN A 186 49.17 11.57 -3.36
C ASN A 186 48.35 11.66 -4.67
N CYS A 187 47.75 12.84 -4.87
CA CYS A 187 47.26 13.32 -6.16
C CYS A 187 48.45 13.71 -7.06
N PRO A 188 48.66 13.12 -8.26
CA PRO A 188 49.63 13.66 -9.19
C PRO A 188 49.01 14.84 -9.95
N GLN A 189 49.55 16.04 -9.72
CA GLN A 189 49.38 17.19 -10.60
C GLN A 189 49.97 16.85 -11.97
N GLY A 190 49.10 16.71 -12.97
CA GLY A 190 49.48 16.63 -14.37
C GLY A 190 49.70 18.04 -14.91
N ASP A 191 50.97 18.37 -15.09
CA ASP A 191 51.49 19.57 -15.72
C ASP A 191 51.10 19.62 -17.20
N GLU A 192 50.50 20.74 -17.64
CA GLU A 192 50.12 20.97 -19.03
C GLU A 192 51.37 21.35 -19.85
N THR A 193 51.83 20.47 -20.75
CA THR A 193 52.77 20.86 -21.80
C THR A 193 52.08 20.93 -23.17
N PRO A 194 52.20 22.03 -23.93
CA PRO A 194 51.56 22.20 -25.24
C PRO A 194 52.13 21.26 -26.31
N ILE A 195 51.26 20.74 -27.17
CA ILE A 195 51.62 19.89 -28.32
C ILE A 195 51.96 20.80 -29.50
N ASP A 196 53.22 20.81 -29.93
CA ASP A 196 53.70 21.48 -31.13
C ASP A 196 53.76 20.48 -32.31
N LEU A 197 53.24 20.89 -33.47
CA LEU A 197 53.12 20.12 -34.70
C LEU A 197 54.41 20.19 -35.54
N PRO A 198 54.85 19.12 -36.21
CA PRO A 198 55.87 19.26 -37.25
C PRO A 198 55.26 19.36 -38.67
N SER A 199 55.55 20.51 -39.28
CA SER A 199 55.86 20.87 -40.70
C SER A 199 55.12 20.18 -41.85
#